data_AF-A0A8K0CC99-F1
#
_entry.id   AF-A0A8K0CC99-F1
#
_cell.length_a   1.000
_cell.length_b   1.000
_cell.length_c   1.000
_cell.angle_alpha   90.00
_cell.angle_beta   90.00
_cell.angle_gamma   90.00
#
_symmetry.space_group_name_H-M   'P 1'
#
loop_
_entity.id
_entity.type
_entity.pdbx_description
1 polymer ?
#
loop_
_entity_poly.entity_id
_entity_poly.type
_entity_poly.pdbx_seq_one_letter_code
_entity_poly.pdbx_strand_id
1 'polypeptide(L)' 'AISSLTLLIFHCILGRFICARCEKHYKRKGHLQRHIKYECGDTGKFKCLLCAYTCKRAERLRKHLLTKKHSLA' A
#
# COMPACT_ATOMS: atom_id res chain seq x y z
N ALA A 1 30.04 -15.52 3.55
CA ALA A 1 28.69 -16.09 3.69
C ALA A 1 27.67 -15.04 3.23
N ILE A 2 27.39 -15.00 1.93
CA ILE A 2 26.48 -14.00 1.34
C ILE A 2 25.16 -14.74 1.08
N SER A 3 24.42 -14.97 2.15
CA SER A 3 23.09 -15.58 2.07
C SER A 3 22.06 -14.49 1.79
N SER A 4 21.63 -14.52 0.52
CA SER A 4 20.23 -14.37 0.14
C SER A 4 19.69 -12.95 -0.03
N LEU A 5 18.99 -12.78 -1.16
CA LEU A 5 18.23 -11.66 -1.71
C LEU A 5 17.25 -10.90 -0.76
N THR A 6 17.28 -11.11 0.55
CA THR A 6 16.37 -10.52 1.53
C THR A 6 16.80 -9.14 2.05
N LEU A 7 17.96 -8.63 1.64
CA LEU A 7 18.57 -7.41 2.20
C LEU A 7 18.05 -6.06 1.64
N LEU A 8 17.09 -6.04 0.70
CA LEU A 8 16.66 -4.79 0.07
C LEU A 8 15.37 -4.15 0.62
N ILE A 9 14.77 -4.68 1.70
CA ILE A 9 13.41 -4.25 2.08
C ILE A 9 13.27 -3.86 3.57
N PHE A 10 14.23 -4.17 4.43
CA PHE A 10 14.14 -3.92 5.87
C PHE A 10 15.40 -3.25 6.40
N HIS A 11 15.53 -1.94 6.19
CA HIS A 11 16.49 -1.17 6.98
C HIS A 11 15.88 -0.93 8.37
N CYS A 12 16.36 -1.65 9.38
CA CYS A 12 15.89 -1.56 10.76
C CYS A 12 16.95 -0.87 11.63
N ILE A 13 17.04 0.47 11.58
CA ILE A 13 18.05 1.20 12.38
C ILE A 13 17.57 1.46 13.82
N LEU A 14 16.27 1.64 14.09
CA LEU A 14 15.76 2.01 15.44
C LEU A 14 14.29 1.56 15.69
N GLY A 15 13.93 0.31 15.36
CA GLY A 15 12.55 -0.18 15.55
C GLY A 15 11.51 0.44 14.58
N ARG A 16 11.99 1.02 13.48
CA ARG A 16 11.16 1.55 12.38
C ARG A 16 11.44 0.76 11.11
N PHE A 17 10.39 0.54 10.33
CA PHE A 17 10.44 -0.17 9.07
C PHE A 17 10.46 0.83 7.92
N ILE A 18 11.59 0.93 7.23
CA ILE A 18 11.85 1.97 6.22
C ILE A 18 11.75 1.39 4.81
N CYS A 19 11.08 2.09 3.91
CA CYS A 19 11.07 1.74 2.49
C CYS A 19 12.37 2.18 1.82
N ALA A 20 13.15 1.25 1.28
CA ALA A 20 14.40 1.59 0.59
C ALA A 20 14.21 2.41 -0.70
N ARG A 21 13.00 2.44 -1.27
CA ARG A 21 12.71 3.15 -2.54
C ARG A 21 12.31 4.62 -2.36
N CYS A 22 11.64 4.97 -1.27
CA CYS A 22 11.15 6.34 -1.04
C CYS A 22 11.35 6.84 0.40
N GLU A 23 12.10 6.07 1.19
CA GLU A 23 12.55 6.39 2.55
C GLU A 23 11.43 6.65 3.58
N LYS A 24 10.17 6.40 3.20
CA LYS A 24 9.05 6.42 4.14
C LYS A 24 9.22 5.36 5.22
N HIS A 25 9.02 5.77 6.47
CA HIS A 25 9.15 4.90 7.63
C HIS A 25 7.79 4.60 8.26
N TYR A 26 7.67 3.38 8.79
CA TYR A 26 6.45 2.86 9.39
C TYR A 26 6.76 2.23 10.75
N LYS A 27 5.81 2.37 11.69
CA LYS A 27 5.91 1.74 13.02
C LYS A 27 5.73 0.22 12.98
N ARG A 28 5.11 -0.33 11.93
CA ARG A 28 4.79 -1.77 11.82
C ARG A 28 5.20 -2.32 10.45
N LYS A 29 5.76 -3.53 10.45
CA LYS A 29 6.17 -4.29 9.26
C LYS A 29 5.03 -4.42 8.23
N GLY A 30 3.82 -4.75 8.70
CA GLY A 30 2.65 -4.89 7.82
C GLY A 30 2.22 -3.59 7.13
N HIS A 31 2.55 -2.41 7.69
CA HIS A 31 2.29 -1.13 7.03
C HIS A 31 3.33 -0.85 5.94
N LEU A 32 4.61 -1.13 6.20
CA LEU A 32 5.65 -1.02 5.18
C LEU A 32 5.36 -1.95 3.99
N GLN A 33 5.02 -3.22 4.25
CA GLN A 33 4.68 -4.16 3.18
C GLN A 33 3.50 -3.67 2.32
N ARG A 34 2.45 -3.15 2.97
CA ARG A 34 1.31 -2.57 2.26
C ARG A 34 1.72 -1.36 1.41
N HIS A 35 2.56 -0.49 1.96
CA HIS A 35 3.09 0.66 1.25
C HIS A 35 3.87 0.23 0.01
N ILE A 36 4.78 -0.73 0.14
CA ILE A 36 5.57 -1.24 -1.00
C ILE A 36 4.65 -1.82 -2.08
N LYS A 37 3.59 -2.53 -1.69
CA LYS A 37 2.68 -3.22 -2.62
C LYS A 37 1.71 -2.29 -3.36
N TYR A 38 1.23 -1.23 -2.72
CA TYR A 38 0.09 -0.44 -3.21
C TYR A 38 0.34 1.06 -3.35
N GLU A 39 1.45 1.57 -2.81
CA GLU A 39 1.72 3.01 -2.73
C GLU A 39 3.06 3.39 -3.35
N CYS A 40 4.07 2.53 -3.21
CA CYS A 40 5.44 2.82 -3.63
C CYS A 40 5.66 2.51 -5.11
N GLY A 41 5.97 3.53 -5.91
CA GLY A 41 6.19 3.37 -7.35
C GLY A 41 4.91 3.38 -8.20
N ASP A 42 3.83 4.00 -7.70
CA ASP A 42 2.59 4.28 -8.45
C ASP A 42 1.84 3.04 -8.98
N THR A 43 1.58 2.10 -8.08
CA THR A 43 0.74 0.94 -8.39
C THR A 43 -0.73 1.35 -8.42
N GLY A 44 -1.24 1.65 -9.61
CA GLY A 44 -2.65 1.59 -10.02
C GLY A 44 -3.71 2.08 -9.03
N LYS A 45 -4.33 3.23 -9.33
CA LYS A 45 -5.53 3.70 -8.61
C LYS A 45 -6.75 2.85 -9.01
N PHE A 46 -7.44 2.29 -8.03
CA PHE A 46 -8.79 1.76 -8.18
C PHE A 46 -9.78 2.93 -8.29
N LYS A 47 -10.42 3.08 -9.44
CA LYS A 47 -11.40 4.14 -9.71
C LYS A 47 -12.83 3.59 -9.54
N CYS A 48 -13.69 4.38 -8.91
CA CYS A 48 -15.12 4.11 -8.93
C CYS A 48 -15.67 4.48 -10.32
N LEU A 49 -16.50 3.60 -10.90
CA LEU A 49 -17.11 3.87 -12.20
C LEU A 49 -18.33 4.80 -12.10
N LEU A 50 -18.91 4.95 -10.91
CA LEU A 50 -20.11 5.77 -10.68
C LEU A 50 -19.79 7.20 -10.21
N CYS A 51 -18.53 7.50 -9.86
CA CYS A 51 -18.14 8.84 -9.43
C CYS A 51 -16.62 9.10 -9.61
N ALA A 52 -16.15 10.31 -9.30
CA ALA A 52 -14.74 10.68 -9.39
C ALA A 52 -13.83 10.08 -8.30
N TYR A 53 -14.35 9.24 -7.40
CA TYR A 53 -13.57 8.65 -6.31
C TYR A 53 -12.50 7.68 -6.84
N THR A 54 -11.27 7.85 -6.34
CA THR A 54 -10.16 6.94 -6.58
C THR A 54 -9.48 6.56 -5.28
N CYS A 55 -8.99 5.34 -5.19
CA CYS A 55 -8.22 4.87 -4.04
C CYS A 55 -7.16 3.85 -4.47
N LYS A 56 -6.18 3.59 -3.63
CA LYS A 56 -5.05 2.70 -3.98
C LYS A 56 -5.25 1.25 -3.53
N ARG A 57 -6.44 0.91 -3.00
CA ARG A 57 -6.74 -0.43 -2.46
C ARG A 57 -8.16 -0.88 -2.79
N ALA A 58 -8.32 -2.09 -3.33
CA ALA A 58 -9.62 -2.68 -3.64
C ALA A 58 -10.60 -2.73 -2.44
N GLU A 59 -10.12 -3.03 -1.23
CA GLU A 59 -10.96 -3.03 -0.01
C GLU A 59 -11.56 -1.64 0.27
N ARG A 60 -10.80 -0.57 -0.01
CA ARG A 60 -11.30 0.81 0.16
C ARG A 60 -12.35 1.12 -0.89
N LEU A 61 -12.18 0.66 -2.12
CA LEU A 61 -13.19 0.82 -3.17
C LEU A 61 -14.48 0.06 -2.80
N ARG A 62 -14.40 -1.20 -2.36
CA ARG A 62 -15.58 -1.96 -1.90
C ARG A 62 -16.33 -1.24 -0.77
N LYS A 63 -15.61 -0.77 0.26
CA LYS A 63 -16.21 0.02 1.34
C LYS A 63 -16.84 1.31 0.83
N HIS A 64 -16.19 2.01 -0.09
CA HIS A 64 -16.76 3.19 -0.74
C HIS A 64 -18.06 2.83 -1.46
N LEU A 65 -18.09 1.74 -2.24
CA LEU A 65 -19.28 1.31 -2.96
C LEU A 65 -20.46 1.04 -2.02
N LEU A 66 -20.21 0.29 -0.95
CA LEU A 66 -21.21 -0.03 0.07
C LEU A 66 -21.71 1.22 0.82
N THR A 67 -20.80 2.09 1.27
CA THR A 67 -21.15 3.25 2.10
C THR A 67 -21.80 4.38 1.31
N LYS A 68 -21.40 4.57 0.06
CA LYS A 68 -22.01 5.56 -0.84
C LYS A 68 -23.23 5.02 -1.59
N LYS A 69 -23.66 3.79 -1.28
CA LYS A 69 -24.77 3.08 -1.95
C LYS A 69 -24.59 3.06 -3.48
N HIS A 70 -23.35 3.01 -3.92
CA HIS A 70 -22.98 2.78 -5.31
C HIS A 70 -23.14 1.28 -5.55
N SER A 71 -24.36 0.87 -5.85
CA SER A 71 -24.67 -0.49 -6.24
C SER A 71 -24.21 -0.69 -7.68
N LEU A 72 -23.15 -1.48 -7.88
CA LEU A 72 -22.99 -2.18 -9.15
C LEU A 72 -23.98 -3.34 -9.06
N ALA A 73 -25.18 -3.11 -9.59
CA ALA A 73 -26.10 -4.19 -9.95
C ALA A 73 -25.45 -5.04 -11.05
#